data_AF-A0A8T3Z4P6-F1
#
_entry.id   AF-A0A8T3Z4P6-F1
#
_cell.length_a   1.000
_cell.length_b   1.000
_cell.length_c   1.000
_cell.angle_alpha   90.00
_cell.angle_beta   90.00
_cell.angle_gamma   90.00
#
_symmetry.space_group_name_H-M   'P 1'
#
loop_
_entity.id
_entity.type
_entity.pdbx_description
1 polymer ?
#
loop_
_entity_poly.entity_id
_entity_poly.type
_entity_poly.pdbx_seq_one_letter_code
_entity_poly.pdbx_strand_id
1 'polypeptide(L)'
;MSEDERKEKKAVMFTFTMKSSGVSNSEKTKFYKELYGWTQTVPGGKKKYVYHREGVIEEMPHEKVDQSSFLVPEGDADKMMDFFDDWSKKVMMRTFKVLLDDGDELFKEMRPMKKKIMQEEEDF
;
A
#
# COMPACT_ATOMS: atom_id res chain seq x y z
N MET A 1 -12.73 -4.21 37.04
CA MET A 1 -12.84 -4.04 35.57
C MET A 1 -12.70 -5.43 34.99
N SER A 2 -13.73 -6.00 34.37
CA SER A 2 -13.70 -7.37 33.85
C SER A 2 -12.75 -7.47 32.66
N GLU A 3 -11.97 -8.55 32.62
CA GLU A 3 -10.97 -8.92 31.60
C GLU A 3 -11.58 -9.27 30.23
N ASP A 4 -12.80 -8.80 29.94
CA ASP A 4 -13.53 -9.16 28.73
C ASP A 4 -13.37 -8.06 27.66
N GLU A 5 -12.79 -8.46 26.53
CA GLU A 5 -12.68 -7.75 25.25
C GLU A 5 -11.49 -6.80 24.95
N ARG A 6 -10.27 -7.07 25.43
CA ARG A 6 -9.12 -6.78 24.55
C ARG A 6 -9.10 -7.84 23.45
N LYS A 7 -9.89 -7.65 22.39
CA LYS A 7 -9.73 -8.45 21.16
C LYS A 7 -8.38 -8.07 20.55
N GLU A 8 -7.33 -8.79 20.93
CA GLU A 8 -6.02 -8.71 20.29
C GLU A 8 -6.20 -8.82 18.78
N LYS A 9 -5.91 -7.74 18.05
CA LYS A 9 -6.07 -7.73 16.59
C LYS A 9 -4.75 -8.04 15.94
N LYS A 10 -4.76 -9.07 15.10
CA LYS A 10 -3.57 -9.54 14.39
C LYS A 10 -3.38 -8.73 13.11
N ALA A 11 -2.21 -8.14 12.99
CA ALA A 11 -1.74 -7.52 11.76
C ALA A 11 -0.40 -8.14 11.37
N VAL A 12 -0.01 -7.92 10.12
CA VAL A 12 1.31 -8.28 9.62
C VAL A 12 2.04 -7.00 9.24
N MET A 13 3.18 -6.78 9.88
CA MET A 13 4.11 -5.74 9.47
C MET A 13 4.98 -6.27 8.34
N PHE A 14 4.90 -5.61 7.19
CA PHE A 14 5.81 -5.81 6.08
C PHE A 14 6.96 -4.82 6.21
N THR A 15 8.18 -5.30 6.04
CA THR A 15 9.34 -4.45 5.82
C THR A 15 10.07 -4.94 4.59
N PHE A 16 10.59 -4.02 3.77
CA PHE A 16 11.28 -4.40 2.55
C PHE A 16 12.49 -3.53 2.27
N THR A 17 13.35 -4.02 1.39
CA THR A 17 14.47 -3.24 0.84
C THR A 17 14.78 -3.73 -0.57
N MET A 18 15.22 -2.81 -1.43
CA MET A 18 15.64 -3.18 -2.78
C MET A 18 17.08 -3.69 -2.75
N LYS A 19 17.35 -4.77 -3.48
CA LYS A 19 18.72 -5.30 -3.61
C LYS A 19 19.63 -4.24 -4.24
N SER A 20 20.83 -4.09 -3.70
CA SER A 20 21.76 -3.02 -4.07
C SER A 20 22.35 -3.19 -5.47
N SER A 21 22.42 -4.42 -5.99
CA SER A 21 22.91 -4.72 -7.33
C SER A 21 21.77 -4.99 -8.31
N GLY A 22 21.89 -4.43 -9.51
CA GLY A 22 21.04 -4.83 -10.65
C GLY A 22 19.63 -4.25 -10.67
N VAL A 23 19.30 -3.28 -9.80
CA VAL A 23 18.01 -2.57 -9.83
C VAL A 23 18.20 -1.13 -10.32
N SER A 24 17.72 -0.85 -11.52
CA SER A 24 17.74 0.46 -12.14
C SER A 24 16.73 1.43 -11.50
N ASN A 25 16.96 2.75 -11.62
CA ASN A 25 16.05 3.76 -11.09
C ASN A 25 14.62 3.66 -11.67
N SER A 26 14.48 3.21 -12.93
CA SER A 26 13.17 2.98 -13.54
C SER A 26 12.44 1.81 -12.86
N GLU A 27 13.15 0.74 -12.50
CA GLU A 27 12.59 -0.39 -11.76
C GLU A 27 12.23 -0.02 -10.33
N LYS A 28 13.05 0.79 -9.65
CA LYS A 28 12.69 1.35 -8.34
C LYS A 28 11.40 2.16 -8.42
N THR A 29 11.32 3.06 -9.40
CA THR A 29 10.13 3.87 -9.63
C THR A 29 8.92 3.00 -9.93
N LYS A 30 9.08 1.96 -10.77
CA LYS A 30 8.01 1.01 -11.09
C LYS A 30 7.51 0.30 -9.83
N PHE A 31 8.42 -0.24 -9.01
CA PHE A 31 8.07 -0.90 -7.76
C PHE A 31 7.24 0.01 -6.83
N TYR A 32 7.71 1.23 -6.58
CA TYR A 32 7.00 2.16 -5.69
C TYR A 32 5.64 2.59 -6.25
N LYS A 33 5.53 2.74 -7.57
CA LYS A 33 4.27 3.03 -8.25
C LYS A 33 3.28 1.88 -8.15
N GLU A 34 3.72 0.64 -8.34
CA GLU A 34 2.85 -0.53 -8.18
C GLU A 34 2.47 -0.76 -6.71
N LEU A 35 3.36 -0.45 -5.77
CA LEU A 35 3.08 -0.57 -4.34
C LEU A 35 2.08 0.48 -3.85
N TYR A 36 2.39 1.77 -4.07
CA TYR A 36 1.68 2.91 -3.46
C TYR A 36 0.76 3.66 -4.42
N GLY A 37 0.73 3.31 -5.71
CA GLY A 37 -0.03 4.04 -6.71
C GLY A 37 0.71 5.28 -7.22
N TRP A 38 0.13 5.94 -8.22
CA TRP A 38 0.63 7.22 -8.74
C TRP A 38 -0.41 7.99 -9.53
N THR A 39 -0.24 9.31 -9.56
CA THR A 39 -1.01 10.19 -10.43
C THR A 39 -0.33 10.32 -11.80
N GLN A 40 -1.10 10.05 -12.85
CA GLN A 40 -0.72 10.18 -14.25
C GLN A 40 -1.43 11.41 -14.85
N THR A 41 -0.67 12.42 -15.24
CA THR A 41 -1.17 13.57 -15.99
C THR A 41 -0.95 13.37 -17.48
N VAL A 42 -2.02 13.41 -18.27
CA VAL A 42 -1.99 13.31 -19.74
C VAL A 42 -2.32 14.67 -20.34
N PRO A 43 -1.42 15.26 -21.15
CA PRO A 43 -1.71 16.51 -21.85
C PRO A 43 -2.73 16.28 -22.97
N GLY A 44 -3.78 17.09 -23.02
CA GLY A 44 -4.89 17.03 -23.98
C GLY A 44 -5.05 18.33 -24.75
N GLY A 45 -3.96 18.85 -25.35
CA GLY A 45 -3.97 20.14 -26.01
C GLY A 45 -4.16 21.29 -25.02
N LYS A 46 -5.38 21.83 -24.93
CA LYS A 46 -5.76 22.92 -24.00
C LYS A 46 -6.19 22.42 -22.61
N LYS A 47 -6.41 21.11 -22.44
CA LYS A 47 -6.82 20.49 -21.17
C LYS A 47 -5.73 19.58 -20.61
N LYS A 48 -5.75 19.32 -19.30
CA LYS A 48 -4.98 18.25 -18.65
C LYS A 48 -5.95 17.23 -18.09
N TYR A 49 -5.67 15.94 -18.33
CA TYR A 49 -6.41 14.84 -17.73
C TYR A 49 -5.56 14.21 -16.64
N VAL A 50 -6.08 14.15 -15.43
CA VAL A 50 -5.40 13.58 -14.27
C VAL A 50 -6.04 12.23 -13.95
N TYR A 51 -5.24 11.16 -13.95
CA TYR A 51 -5.68 9.80 -13.62
C TYR A 51 -4.91 9.30 -12.41
N HIS A 52 -5.61 8.87 -11.36
CA HIS A 52 -4.99 8.10 -10.29
C HIS A 52 -4.89 6.63 -10.71
N ARG A 53 -3.68 6.06 -10.60
CA ARG A 53 -3.41 4.64 -10.81
C ARG A 53 -3.17 4.05 -9.43
N GLU A 54 -4.07 3.17 -9.00
CA GLU A 54 -4.02 2.58 -7.67
C GLU A 54 -2.81 1.65 -7.52
N GLY A 55 -2.20 1.68 -6.33
CA GLY A 55 -1.21 0.70 -5.92
C GLY A 55 -1.86 -0.45 -5.17
N VAL A 56 -1.20 -1.60 -5.11
CA VAL A 56 -1.73 -2.80 -4.45
C VAL A 56 -2.11 -2.55 -2.98
N ILE A 57 -1.36 -1.67 -2.28
CA ILE A 57 -1.62 -1.38 -0.87
C ILE A 57 -2.90 -0.55 -0.68
N GLU A 58 -3.32 0.23 -1.67
CA GLU A 58 -4.54 1.05 -1.60
C GLU A 58 -5.81 0.20 -1.70
N GLU A 59 -5.69 -1.05 -2.12
CA GLU A 59 -6.80 -2.00 -2.20
C GLU A 59 -7.17 -2.62 -0.84
N MET A 60 -6.39 -2.33 0.21
CA MET A 60 -6.61 -2.86 1.56
C MET A 60 -6.40 -1.77 2.63
N PRO A 61 -7.03 -1.90 3.81
CA PRO A 61 -6.67 -1.10 4.96
C PRO A 61 -5.19 -1.31 5.28
N HIS A 62 -4.42 -0.24 5.44
CA HIS A 62 -3.00 -0.35 5.75
C HIS A 62 -2.52 0.86 6.54
N GLU A 63 -1.65 0.63 7.53
CA GLU A 63 -0.99 1.73 8.24
C GLU A 63 0.45 1.84 7.76
N LYS A 64 0.82 2.99 7.21
CA LYS A 64 2.19 3.22 6.77
C LYS A 64 3.05 3.61 7.95
N VAL A 65 4.03 2.77 8.27
CA VAL A 65 4.98 3.02 9.37
C VAL A 65 6.16 3.85 8.88
N ASP A 66 6.67 3.56 7.68
CA ASP A 66 7.74 4.30 7.00
C ASP A 66 7.66 4.09 5.47
N GLN A 67 8.59 4.66 4.70
CA GLN A 67 8.70 4.43 3.26
C GLN A 67 8.83 2.94 2.88
N SER A 68 9.51 2.16 3.73
CA SER A 68 9.80 0.74 3.47
C SER A 68 9.16 -0.22 4.48
N SER A 69 8.18 0.27 5.26
CA SER A 69 7.44 -0.56 6.19
C SER A 69 6.00 -0.11 6.38
N PHE A 70 5.10 -1.08 6.51
CA PHE A 70 3.68 -0.83 6.69
C PHE A 70 3.01 -2.04 7.35
N LEU A 71 1.83 -1.82 7.91
CA LEU A 71 0.99 -2.82 8.54
C LEU A 71 -0.23 -3.06 7.66
N VAL A 72 -0.65 -4.32 7.58
CA VAL A 72 -1.93 -4.72 6.98
C VAL A 72 -2.66 -5.69 7.92
N PRO A 73 -4.00 -5.78 7.87
CA PRO A 73 -4.74 -6.85 8.55
C PRO A 73 -4.18 -8.22 8.16
N GLU A 74 -4.13 -9.16 9.12
CA GLU A 74 -3.61 -10.51 8.83
C GLU A 74 -4.38 -11.20 7.68
N GLY A 75 -5.68 -10.91 7.52
CA GLY A 75 -6.51 -11.44 6.45
C GLY A 75 -6.17 -10.94 5.03
N ASP A 76 -5.45 -9.82 4.91
CA ASP A 76 -5.02 -9.25 3.61
C ASP A 76 -3.54 -9.53 3.31
N ALA A 77 -2.83 -10.20 4.22
CA ALA A 77 -1.39 -10.42 4.12
C ALA A 77 -1.00 -11.24 2.88
N ASP A 78 -1.79 -12.24 2.49
CA ASP A 78 -1.51 -13.11 1.34
C ASP A 78 -1.41 -12.30 0.03
N LYS A 79 -2.28 -11.30 -0.16
CA LYS A 79 -2.24 -10.42 -1.33
C LYS A 79 -0.96 -9.60 -1.42
N MET A 80 -0.44 -9.14 -0.28
CA MET A 80 0.85 -8.46 -0.25
C MET A 80 2.02 -9.42 -0.47
N MET A 81 1.92 -10.65 0.02
CA MET A 81 2.93 -11.69 -0.25
C MET A 81 3.02 -11.99 -1.74
N ASP A 82 1.88 -12.14 -2.44
CA ASP A 82 1.83 -12.34 -3.88
C ASP A 82 2.54 -11.21 -4.64
N PHE A 83 2.27 -9.95 -4.28
CA PHE A 83 2.96 -8.79 -4.85
C PHE A 83 4.48 -8.85 -4.63
N PHE A 84 4.94 -9.21 -3.43
CA PHE A 84 6.37 -9.29 -3.15
C PHE A 84 7.03 -10.51 -3.82
N ASP A 85 6.29 -11.59 -4.10
CA ASP A 85 6.81 -12.75 -4.81
C ASP A 85 7.20 -12.39 -6.26
N ASP A 86 6.37 -11.61 -6.95
CA ASP A 86 6.66 -11.05 -8.28
C ASP A 86 7.95 -10.21 -8.29
N TRP A 87 8.24 -9.56 -7.16
CA TRP A 87 9.41 -8.72 -6.98
C TRP A 87 10.59 -9.40 -6.26
N SER A 88 10.47 -10.67 -5.87
CA SER A 88 11.43 -11.42 -5.01
C SER A 88 12.87 -11.44 -5.54
N LYS A 89 13.03 -11.37 -6.87
CA LYS A 89 14.35 -11.27 -7.51
C LYS A 89 15.07 -9.96 -7.20
N LYS A 90 14.34 -8.87 -6.97
CA LYS A 90 14.86 -7.49 -6.85
C LYS A 90 14.62 -6.88 -5.46
N VAL A 91 13.66 -7.40 -4.70
CA VAL A 91 13.25 -6.90 -3.40
C VAL A 91 13.43 -8.01 -2.36
N MET A 92 13.94 -7.64 -1.20
CA MET A 92 13.97 -8.50 -0.02
C MET A 92 12.91 -8.01 0.93
N MET A 93 11.98 -8.88 1.29
CA MET A 93 10.88 -8.58 2.21
C MET A 93 11.03 -9.44 3.47
N ARG A 94 10.60 -8.88 4.60
CA ARG A 94 10.42 -9.58 5.88
C ARG A 94 9.04 -9.25 6.42
N THR A 95 8.46 -10.20 7.14
CA THR A 95 7.18 -10.01 7.81
C THR A 95 7.28 -10.31 9.29
N PHE A 96 6.48 -9.60 10.08
CA PHE A 96 6.34 -9.81 11.51
C PHE A 96 4.85 -9.84 11.85
N LYS A 97 4.39 -10.88 12.54
CA LYS A 97 3.05 -10.86 13.13
C LYS A 97 3.07 -9.90 14.31
N VAL A 98 2.14 -8.97 14.34
CA VAL A 98 2.01 -8.00 15.44
C VAL A 98 0.60 -8.09 16.02
N LEU A 99 0.52 -7.89 17.32
CA LEU A 99 -0.74 -7.72 18.04
C LEU A 99 -0.93 -6.22 18.27
N LEU A 100 -2.10 -5.73 17.89
CA LEU A 100 -2.48 -4.34 18.06
C LEU A 100 -3.47 -4.24 19.21
N ASP A 101 -3.20 -3.33 20.15
CA ASP A 101 -4.11 -3.01 21.26
C ASP A 101 -5.43 -2.41 20.73
N ASP A 102 -5.37 -1.54 19.71
CA ASP A 102 -6.53 -0.83 19.11
C ASP A 102 -6.65 -1.01 17.58
N GLY A 103 -6.29 -2.20 17.05
CA GLY A 103 -6.24 -2.42 15.59
C GLY A 103 -7.55 -2.22 14.83
N ASP A 104 -8.69 -2.18 15.54
CA ASP A 104 -10.00 -1.95 14.93
C ASP A 104 -10.23 -0.52 14.51
N GLU A 105 -9.81 0.44 15.33
CA GLU A 105 -9.91 1.86 14.98
C GLU A 105 -8.98 2.15 13.80
N LEU A 106 -7.75 1.64 13.88
CA LEU A 106 -6.73 1.80 12.84
C LEU A 106 -7.25 1.38 11.45
N PHE A 107 -7.85 0.20 11.32
CA PHE A 107 -8.29 -0.30 10.01
C PHE A 107 -9.75 0.02 9.65
N LYS A 108 -10.60 0.46 10.59
CA LYS A 108 -11.97 0.92 10.27
C LYS A 108 -11.96 2.26 9.57
N GLU A 109 -11.09 3.18 9.98
CA GLU A 109 -10.95 4.50 9.35
C GLU A 109 -10.41 4.40 7.92
N MET A 110 -9.65 3.34 7.63
CA MET A 110 -8.94 3.16 6.37
C MET A 110 -9.61 2.21 5.38
N ARG A 111 -10.84 1.74 5.63
CA ARG A 111 -11.56 0.96 4.61
C ARG A 111 -11.68 1.79 3.34
N PRO A 112 -11.18 1.31 2.19
CA PRO A 112 -11.30 2.06 0.96
C PRO A 112 -12.80 2.22 0.66
N MET A 113 -13.31 3.45 0.79
CA MET A 113 -14.56 3.80 0.14
C MET A 113 -14.35 3.47 -1.34
N LYS A 114 -15.20 2.64 -1.94
CA LYS A 114 -15.20 2.43 -3.40
C LYS A 114 -15.29 3.80 -4.06
N LYS A 115 -14.16 4.39 -4.44
CA LYS A 115 -14.10 5.75 -4.97
C LYS A 115 -14.27 5.68 -6.47
N LYS A 116 -15.26 6.44 -6.94
CA LYS A 116 -15.45 6.77 -8.36
C LYS A 116 -14.11 7.26 -8.92
N ILE A 117 -13.77 6.79 -10.11
CA ILE A 117 -12.74 7.41 -10.96
C ILE A 117 -13.04 8.92 -10.99
N MET A 118 -12.19 9.73 -10.34
CA MET A 118 -12.28 11.18 -10.38
C MET A 118 -11.57 11.65 -11.64
N GLN A 119 -12.36 12.01 -12.65
CA GLN A 119 -11.88 12.83 -13.76
C GLN A 119 -12.04 14.28 -13.33
N GLU A 120 -10.95 14.91 -12.95
CA GLU A 120 -10.92 16.36 -12.76
C GLU A 120 -10.41 17.01 -14.04
N GLU A 121 -11.22 17.91 -14.61
CA GLU A 121 -10.83 18.78 -15.70
C GLU A 121 -10.26 20.06 -15.08
N GLU A 122 -8.96 20.32 -15.27
CA GLU A 122 -8.37 21.63 -15.00
C GLU A 122 -8.20 22.38 -16.32
N ASP A 123 -8.87 23.53 -16.43
CA ASP A 123 -8.70 24.48 -17.52
C ASP A 123 -7.47 25.38 -17.26
N PHE A 124 -6.87 25.87 -18.35
CA PHE A 124 -5.62 26.64 -18.37
C PHE A 124 -5.76 28.08 -17.86
#